data_AF-A0A661Z8T9-F1
#
_entry.id   AF-A0A661Z8T9-F1
#
_cell.length_a   1.000
_cell.length_b   1.000
_cell.length_c   1.000
_cell.angle_alpha   90.00
_cell.angle_beta   90.00
_cell.angle_gamma   90.00
#
_symmetry.space_group_name_H-M   'P 1'
#
loop_
_entity.id
_entity.type
_entity.pdbx_description
1 polymer ?
#
loop_
_entity_poly.entity_id
_entity_poly.type
_entity_poly.pdbx_seq_one_letter_code
_entity_poly.pdbx_strand_id
1 'polypeptide(L)'
;MIIGKYIRQLLNDSKRVVFPGFGNLEVKEVKGEVSQTGGKINPPGLTVKFDSGYSKDDGLLAATMLYGEGIQQEAADQKVLELIDAIKFALDKGEPYLVHETGTFLKDDDGKVHFQAVSEWVLEPDHYGLESLDLLELEELPPEEENREVDVSVKAPPHAPVRAPEPQPYGRTGRHITRWRAIYITAGTLIVILAVLIFIPIGRKGNPTKESRIQKKSPPIETIQQNEQLREEKDNAAEVAAPESPESPESPESQADQGEYVDATSNFYTIAGS
;
A
#
# COMPACT_ATOMS: atom_id res chain seq x y z
N MET A 1 5.29 16.68 -9.82
CA MET A 1 4.26 16.26 -8.84
C MET A 1 4.95 15.43 -7.79
N ILE A 2 4.88 15.83 -6.51
CA ILE A 2 5.59 15.13 -5.43
C ILE A 2 4.53 14.47 -4.54
N ILE A 3 4.08 13.27 -4.92
CA ILE A 3 3.10 12.50 -4.14
C ILE A 3 3.56 12.30 -2.69
N GLY A 4 4.87 12.16 -2.48
CA GLY A 4 5.44 11.95 -1.15
C GLY A 4 5.14 13.06 -0.14
N LYS A 5 4.94 14.30 -0.61
CA LYS A 5 4.50 15.42 0.25
C LYS A 5 3.14 15.13 0.88
N TYR A 6 2.19 14.62 0.09
CA TYR A 6 0.83 14.33 0.56
C TYR A 6 0.78 13.08 1.44
N ILE A 7 1.60 12.08 1.14
CA ILE A 7 1.79 10.91 2.01
C ILE A 7 2.31 11.38 3.37
N ARG A 8 3.32 12.25 3.39
CA ARG A 8 3.90 12.81 4.62
C ARG A 8 2.88 13.62 5.41
N GLN A 9 2.11 14.48 4.74
CA GLN A 9 1.05 15.26 5.36
C GLN A 9 0.02 14.36 6.06
N LEU A 10 -0.50 13.36 5.36
CA LEU A 10 -1.46 12.42 5.93
C LEU A 10 -0.86 11.62 7.10
N LEU A 11 0.39 11.16 6.99
CA LEU A 11 1.03 10.45 8.11
C LEU A 11 1.26 11.35 9.34
N ASN A 12 1.45 12.66 9.15
CA ASN A 12 1.53 13.59 10.28
C ASN A 12 0.15 13.83 10.92
N ASP A 13 -0.88 14.06 10.10
CA ASP A 13 -2.21 14.50 10.52
C ASP A 13 -3.09 13.34 11.02
N SER A 14 -3.18 12.26 10.25
CA SER A 14 -4.07 11.12 10.52
C SER A 14 -3.34 9.86 10.99
N LYS A 15 -2.01 9.88 11.00
CA LYS A 15 -1.13 8.74 11.36
C LYS A 15 -1.21 7.55 10.41
N ARG A 16 -1.98 7.61 9.31
CA ARG A 16 -2.17 6.51 8.37
C ARG A 16 -2.37 7.00 6.93
N VAL A 17 -1.81 6.25 5.98
CA VAL A 17 -2.06 6.39 4.54
C VAL A 17 -2.31 5.02 3.93
N VAL A 18 -3.37 4.88 3.15
CA VAL A 18 -3.68 3.63 2.44
C VAL A 18 -3.24 3.72 0.98
N PHE A 19 -2.67 2.62 0.50
CA PHE A 19 -2.28 2.37 -0.89
C PHE A 19 -3.20 1.28 -1.46
N PRO A 20 -4.16 1.63 -2.31
CA PRO A 20 -5.15 0.70 -2.84
C PRO A 20 -4.54 -0.56 -3.45
N GLY A 21 -4.94 -1.74 -2.98
CA GLY A 21 -4.43 -3.02 -3.48
C GLY A 21 -2.93 -3.25 -3.24
N PHE A 22 -2.30 -2.52 -2.31
CA PHE A 22 -0.92 -2.73 -1.90
C PHE A 22 -0.80 -2.89 -0.37
N GLY A 23 -1.35 -1.96 0.41
CA GLY A 23 -1.27 -1.98 1.87
C GLY A 23 -1.45 -0.58 2.45
N ASN A 24 -1.00 -0.36 3.67
CA ASN A 24 -1.00 0.97 4.28
C ASN A 24 0.35 1.27 4.95
N LEU A 25 0.63 2.56 5.07
CA LEU A 25 1.62 3.08 6.00
C LEU A 25 0.90 3.54 7.26
N GLU A 26 1.47 3.25 8.42
CA GLU A 26 0.98 3.73 9.70
C GLU A 26 2.12 4.14 10.60
N VAL A 27 1.91 5.22 11.34
CA VAL A 27 2.83 5.67 12.38
C VAL A 27 2.63 4.80 13.61
N LYS A 28 3.71 4.19 14.08
CA LYS A 28 3.77 3.33 15.26
C LYS A 28 4.81 3.85 16.23
N GLU A 29 4.45 3.85 17.51
CA GLU A 29 5.40 4.07 18.59
C GLU A 29 6.20 2.79 18.82
N VAL A 30 7.53 2.91 18.81
CA VAL A 30 8.46 1.85 19.15
C VAL A 30 9.07 2.21 20.49
N LYS A 31 9.00 1.27 21.43
CA LYS A 31 9.70 1.41 22.71
C LYS A 31 11.18 1.17 22.46
N GLY A 32 12.05 1.88 23.15
CA GLY A 32 13.49 1.72 22.97
C GLY A 32 13.88 0.25 23.12
N GLU A 33 14.42 -0.34 22.06
CA GLU A 33 14.71 -1.76 21.95
C GLU A 33 16.17 -1.93 21.54
N VAL A 34 16.84 -2.86 22.21
CA VAL A 34 18.16 -3.34 21.78
C VAL A 34 17.91 -4.27 20.58
N SER A 35 18.66 -4.06 19.50
CA SER A 35 18.62 -4.95 18.33
C SER A 35 18.78 -6.41 18.76
N GLN A 36 18.15 -7.34 18.04
CA GLN A 36 18.28 -8.78 18.33
C GLN A 36 19.73 -9.27 18.28
N THR A 37 20.57 -8.61 17.48
CA THR A 37 22.03 -8.84 17.39
C THR A 37 22.84 -8.19 18.51
N GLY A 38 22.22 -7.46 19.44
CA GLY A 38 22.87 -6.89 20.62
C GLY A 38 23.76 -5.65 20.37
N GLY A 39 24.14 -5.37 19.12
CA GLY A 39 25.11 -4.32 18.79
C GLY A 39 24.56 -2.90 18.62
N LYS A 40 23.24 -2.69 18.71
CA LYS A 40 22.62 -1.37 18.50
C LYS A 40 21.46 -1.13 19.46
N ILE A 41 21.45 0.02 20.11
CA ILE A 41 20.32 0.53 20.90
C ILE A 41 19.53 1.51 20.04
N ASN A 42 18.26 1.19 19.79
CA ASN A 42 17.35 2.14 19.17
C ASN A 42 16.57 2.87 20.26
N PRO A 43 16.54 4.21 20.24
CA PRO A 43 15.77 4.99 21.20
C PRO A 43 14.26 4.80 21.00
N PRO A 44 13.46 5.09 22.04
CA PRO A 44 12.01 5.17 21.87
C PRO A 44 11.66 6.30 20.90
N GLY A 45 10.64 6.08 20.07
CA GLY A 45 10.17 7.10 19.15
C GLY A 45 9.08 6.61 18.20
N LEU A 46 8.59 7.52 17.37
CA LEU A 46 7.66 7.17 16.28
C LEU A 46 8.44 6.68 15.06
N THR A 47 7.96 5.59 14.47
CA THR A 47 8.39 5.09 13.16
C THR A 47 7.18 4.93 12.25
N VAL A 48 7.40 4.91 10.95
CA VAL A 48 6.38 4.46 9.99
C VAL A 48 6.60 2.98 9.70
N LYS A 49 5.53 2.18 9.74
CA LYS A 49 5.56 0.78 9.29
C LYS A 49 4.59 0.57 8.14
N PHE A 50 4.97 -0.33 7.24
CA PHE A 50 4.09 -0.84 6.20
C PHE A 50 3.34 -2.08 6.70
N ASP A 51 2.06 -2.18 6.35
CA ASP A 51 1.24 -3.36 6.57
C ASP A 51 0.41 -3.66 5.31
N SER A 52 0.61 -4.86 4.73
CA SER A 52 -0.11 -5.31 3.54
C SER A 52 -1.56 -5.72 3.82
N GLY A 53 -1.92 -5.93 5.09
CA GLY A 53 -3.24 -6.39 5.51
C GLY A 53 -4.36 -5.36 5.33
N TYR A 54 -4.03 -4.08 5.22
CA TYR A 54 -5.00 -3.00 5.04
C TYR A 54 -4.78 -2.27 3.70
N SER A 55 -5.33 -2.86 2.63
CA SER A 55 -5.18 -2.34 1.25
C SER A 55 -6.49 -1.84 0.64
N LYS A 56 -7.57 -1.78 1.42
CA LYS A 56 -8.88 -1.30 0.96
C LYS A 56 -8.84 0.22 0.84
N ASP A 57 -9.05 0.70 -0.38
CA ASP A 57 -9.08 2.12 -0.69
C ASP A 57 -10.06 2.90 0.19
N ASP A 58 -9.55 3.98 0.79
CA ASP A 58 -10.30 4.96 1.59
C ASP A 58 -10.45 6.31 0.88
N GLY A 59 -9.84 6.48 -0.30
CA GLY A 59 -9.87 7.69 -1.12
C GLY A 59 -9.12 8.89 -0.51
N LEU A 60 -8.48 8.76 0.66
CA LEU A 60 -7.92 9.90 1.39
C LEU A 60 -6.69 10.48 0.70
N LEU A 61 -5.83 9.62 0.15
CA LEU A 61 -4.61 10.06 -0.54
C LEU A 61 -4.97 10.88 -1.80
N ALA A 62 -5.85 10.34 -2.64
CA ALA A 62 -6.31 11.01 -3.84
C ALA A 62 -7.08 12.31 -3.53
N ALA A 63 -7.96 12.30 -2.53
CA ALA A 63 -8.67 13.50 -2.09
C ALA A 63 -7.70 14.59 -1.60
N THR A 64 -6.66 14.23 -0.85
CA THR A 64 -5.65 15.18 -0.36
C THR A 64 -4.87 15.80 -1.52
N MET A 65 -4.56 15.02 -2.55
CA MET A 65 -3.93 15.52 -3.78
C MET A 65 -4.85 16.48 -4.54
N LEU A 66 -6.15 16.16 -4.66
CA LEU A 66 -7.14 17.06 -5.26
C LEU A 66 -7.18 18.42 -4.53
N TYR A 67 -7.23 18.41 -3.19
CA TYR A 67 -7.25 19.67 -2.42
C TYR A 67 -5.93 20.43 -2.47
N GLY A 68 -4.81 19.73 -2.49
CA GLY A 68 -3.48 20.34 -2.43
C GLY A 68 -2.95 20.86 -3.78
N GLU A 69 -3.36 20.24 -4.89
CA GLU A 69 -2.84 20.52 -6.23
C GLU A 69 -3.93 20.96 -7.22
N GLY A 70 -5.22 20.79 -6.90
CA GLY A 70 -6.34 21.18 -7.76
C GLY A 70 -6.58 20.25 -8.95
N ILE A 71 -6.08 19.01 -8.89
CA ILE A 71 -6.29 18.01 -9.93
C ILE A 71 -7.66 17.33 -9.82
N GLN A 72 -8.19 16.83 -10.93
CA GLN A 72 -9.44 16.04 -10.92
C GLN A 72 -9.23 14.72 -10.19
N GLN A 73 -10.31 14.20 -9.58
CA GLN A 73 -10.26 13.00 -8.74
C GLN A 73 -9.72 11.80 -9.52
N GLU A 74 -10.22 11.58 -10.74
CA GLU A 74 -9.83 10.45 -11.60
C GLU A 74 -8.34 10.51 -11.96
N ALA A 75 -7.81 11.73 -12.15
CA ALA A 75 -6.39 11.93 -12.40
C ALA A 75 -5.55 11.65 -11.14
N ALA A 76 -6.04 12.02 -9.95
CA ALA A 76 -5.38 11.72 -8.69
C ALA A 76 -5.32 10.21 -8.43
N ASP A 77 -6.43 9.50 -8.63
CA ASP A 77 -6.53 8.05 -8.48
C ASP A 77 -5.55 7.34 -9.42
N GLN A 78 -5.50 7.74 -10.70
CA GLN A 78 -4.57 7.19 -11.67
C GLN A 78 -3.11 7.39 -11.24
N LYS A 79 -2.77 8.55 -10.69
CA LYS A 79 -1.40 8.84 -10.21
C LYS A 79 -1.02 8.00 -8.99
N VAL A 80 -1.97 7.74 -8.10
CA VAL A 80 -1.75 6.85 -6.95
C VAL A 80 -1.48 5.42 -7.44
N LEU A 81 -2.26 4.93 -8.42
CA LEU A 81 -2.04 3.61 -9.01
C LEU A 81 -0.68 3.51 -9.73
N GLU A 82 -0.30 4.53 -10.50
CA GLU A 82 1.02 4.60 -11.16
C GLU A 82 2.17 4.49 -10.15
N LEU A 83 2.07 5.18 -9.00
CA LEU A 83 3.06 5.06 -7.93
C LEU A 83 3.12 3.63 -7.39
N ILE A 84 1.97 3.03 -7.12
CA ILE A 84 1.89 1.68 -6.54
C ILE A 84 2.51 0.66 -7.50
N ASP A 85 2.23 0.78 -8.79
CA ASP A 85 2.79 -0.10 -9.81
C ASP A 85 4.31 0.10 -9.93
N ALA A 86 4.79 1.34 -9.86
CA ALA A 86 6.22 1.64 -9.85
C ALA A 86 6.94 1.02 -8.63
N ILE A 87 6.32 1.11 -7.44
CA ILE A 87 6.83 0.47 -6.22
C ILE A 87 6.88 -1.05 -6.41
N LYS A 88 5.77 -1.68 -6.80
CA LYS A 88 5.69 -3.13 -6.98
C LYS A 88 6.73 -3.62 -7.98
N PHE A 89 6.86 -2.94 -9.12
CA PHE A 89 7.81 -3.29 -10.16
C PHE A 89 9.26 -3.24 -9.69
N ALA A 90 9.64 -2.23 -8.92
CA ALA A 90 10.99 -2.15 -8.35
C ALA A 90 11.23 -3.27 -7.32
N LEU A 91 10.27 -3.49 -6.41
CA LEU A 91 10.39 -4.54 -5.38
C LEU A 91 10.42 -5.96 -5.97
N ASP A 92 9.74 -6.19 -7.09
CA ASP A 92 9.75 -7.48 -7.77
C ASP A 92 11.09 -7.75 -8.50
N LYS A 93 11.84 -6.69 -8.85
CA LYS A 93 13.24 -6.81 -9.30
C LYS A 93 14.23 -6.98 -8.15
N GLY A 94 13.80 -6.87 -6.90
CA GLY A 94 14.67 -6.81 -5.73
C GLY A 94 15.36 -5.47 -5.54
N GLU A 95 14.88 -4.41 -6.20
CA GLU A 95 15.41 -3.05 -6.04
C GLU A 95 14.57 -2.26 -5.03
N PRO A 96 15.21 -1.45 -4.14
CA PRO A 96 14.47 -0.56 -3.27
C PRO A 96 13.83 0.58 -4.06
N TYR A 97 12.62 0.99 -3.68
CA TYR A 97 11.93 2.12 -4.30
C TYR A 97 11.89 3.34 -3.39
N LEU A 98 12.52 4.44 -3.81
CA LEU A 98 12.52 5.70 -3.07
C LEU A 98 11.28 6.55 -3.43
N VAL A 99 10.45 6.82 -2.44
CA VAL A 99 9.41 7.86 -2.50
C VAL A 99 10.01 9.15 -1.95
N HIS A 100 10.19 10.12 -2.83
CA HIS A 100 10.78 11.42 -2.48
C HIS A 100 10.04 12.08 -1.31
N GLU A 101 10.78 12.68 -0.37
CA GLU A 101 10.29 13.32 0.88
C GLU A 101 9.61 12.40 1.91
N THR A 102 9.37 11.12 1.61
CA THR A 102 8.71 10.19 2.54
C THR A 102 9.64 9.09 3.03
N GLY A 103 10.22 8.31 2.13
CA GLY A 103 11.02 7.14 2.51
C GLY A 103 11.16 6.10 1.40
N THR A 104 11.73 4.96 1.77
CA THR A 104 12.10 3.88 0.85
C THR A 104 11.31 2.62 1.18
N PHE A 105 10.74 1.99 0.16
CA PHE A 105 10.22 0.63 0.24
C PHE A 105 11.32 -0.38 -0.05
N LEU A 106 11.40 -1.43 0.76
CA LEU A 106 12.34 -2.53 0.60
C LEU A 106 11.58 -3.86 0.69
N LYS A 107 12.08 -4.90 0.04
CA LYS A 107 11.57 -6.26 0.15
C LYS A 107 12.66 -7.12 0.77
N ASP A 108 12.33 -7.78 1.87
CA ASP A 108 13.24 -8.68 2.58
C ASP A 108 13.36 -10.02 1.85
N ASP A 109 14.34 -10.85 2.23
CA ASP A 109 14.57 -12.18 1.66
C ASP A 109 13.36 -13.11 1.84
N ASP A 110 12.58 -12.88 2.90
CA ASP A 110 11.30 -13.55 3.18
C ASP A 110 10.15 -13.09 2.23
N GLY A 111 10.40 -12.16 1.33
CA GLY A 111 9.42 -11.56 0.42
C GLY A 111 8.49 -10.54 1.09
N LYS A 112 8.74 -10.16 2.35
CA LYS A 112 7.97 -9.15 3.08
C LYS A 112 8.40 -7.75 2.69
N VAL A 113 7.43 -6.86 2.53
CA VAL A 113 7.68 -5.45 2.24
C VAL A 113 7.84 -4.67 3.53
N HIS A 114 8.89 -3.86 3.60
CA HIS A 114 9.21 -2.95 4.67
C HIS A 114 9.28 -1.53 4.15
N PHE A 115 9.06 -0.57 5.04
CA PHE A 115 9.18 0.85 4.73
C PHE A 115 10.12 1.50 5.72
N GLN A 116 11.05 2.30 5.21
CA GLN A 116 11.99 3.09 5.99
C GLN A 116 11.75 4.57 5.69
N ALA A 117 11.31 5.33 6.69
CA ALA A 117 11.14 6.78 6.55
C ALA A 117 12.49 7.48 6.31
N VAL A 118 12.48 8.60 5.59
CA VAL A 118 13.69 9.43 5.42
C VAL A 118 14.16 9.98 6.77
N SER A 119 15.47 9.98 7.02
CA SER A 119 16.06 10.43 8.29
C SER A 119 15.78 11.88 8.62
N GLU A 120 15.58 12.73 7.61
CA GLU A 120 15.25 14.15 7.77
C GLU A 120 13.79 14.40 8.20
N TRP A 121 12.94 13.37 8.12
CA TRP A 121 11.55 13.50 8.51
C TRP A 121 11.36 13.30 10.01
N VAL A 122 11.23 14.42 10.71
CA VAL A 122 10.79 14.45 12.11
C VAL A 122 9.30 14.13 12.19
N LEU A 123 8.96 12.95 12.74
CA LEU A 123 7.58 12.52 13.01
C LEU A 123 7.02 13.13 14.30
N GLU A 124 7.88 13.34 15.29
CA GLU A 124 7.51 13.94 16.58
C GLU A 124 8.66 14.83 17.10
N PRO A 125 8.39 16.12 17.38
CA PRO A 125 9.42 17.03 17.88
C PRO A 125 10.02 16.60 19.21
N ASP A 126 9.24 15.97 20.09
CA ASP A 126 9.65 15.61 21.45
C ASP A 126 10.66 14.45 21.49
N HIS A 127 10.76 13.68 20.39
CA HIS A 127 11.70 12.57 20.23
C HIS A 127 12.90 12.92 19.33
N TYR A 128 13.03 14.18 18.93
CA TYR A 128 14.14 14.65 18.10
C TYR A 128 15.47 14.64 18.88
N GLY A 129 16.55 14.20 18.24
CA GLY A 129 17.91 14.21 18.79
C GLY A 129 18.36 12.91 19.49
N LEU A 130 17.52 11.88 19.50
CA LEU A 130 17.92 10.54 19.95
C LEU A 130 18.28 9.69 18.72
N GLU A 131 19.58 9.55 18.43
CA GLU A 131 20.08 8.64 17.39
C GLU A 131 20.30 7.24 17.94
N SER A 132 20.29 6.23 17.06
CA SER A 132 20.65 4.88 17.43
C SER A 132 22.12 4.81 17.84
N LEU A 133 22.40 4.24 19.01
CA LEU A 133 23.77 4.08 19.52
C LEU A 133 24.28 2.69 19.18
N ASP A 134 25.46 2.62 18.56
CA ASP A 134 26.18 1.36 18.39
C ASP A 134 26.91 1.02 19.69
N LEU A 135 26.67 -0.20 20.19
CA LEU A 135 27.34 -0.71 21.36
C LEU A 135 28.67 -1.35 20.94
N LEU A 136 29.76 -0.81 21.46
CA LEU A 136 31.07 -1.43 21.33
C LEU A 136 31.17 -2.60 22.31
N GLU A 137 31.64 -3.73 21.80
CA GLU A 137 31.94 -4.90 22.64
C GLU A 137 33.10 -4.54 23.58
N LEU A 138 32.90 -4.74 24.88
CA LEU A 138 33.91 -4.46 25.89
C LEU A 138 34.98 -5.56 25.83
N GLU A 139 36.24 -5.18 25.67
CA GLU A 139 37.35 -6.09 25.92
C GLU A 139 37.38 -6.46 27.41
N GLU A 140 37.28 -7.76 27.71
CA GLU A 140 37.53 -8.27 29.06
C GLU A 140 38.98 -7.97 29.44
N LEU A 141 39.17 -7.02 30.34
CA LEU A 141 40.48 -6.80 30.94
C LEU A 141 40.90 -8.10 31.64
N PRO A 142 42.16 -8.56 31.44
CA PRO A 142 42.66 -9.72 32.14
C PRO A 142 42.48 -9.49 33.65
N PRO A 143 42.13 -10.53 34.42
CA PRO A 143 41.93 -10.39 35.85
C PRO A 143 43.18 -9.76 36.45
N GLU A 144 43.03 -8.61 37.09
CA GLU A 144 44.10 -8.03 37.89
C GLU A 144 44.46 -9.07 38.95
N GLU A 145 45.66 -9.66 38.82
CA GLU A 145 46.17 -10.55 39.85
C GLU A 145 46.28 -9.74 41.14
N GLU A 146 45.38 -10.04 42.07
CA GLU A 146 45.40 -9.57 43.45
C GLU A 146 46.73 -10.01 44.06
N ASN A 147 47.75 -9.17 43.94
CA ASN A 147 49.00 -9.31 44.67
C ASN A 147 48.69 -9.11 46.15
N ARG A 148 48.29 -10.21 46.78
CA ARG A 148 48.28 -10.36 48.22
C ARG A 148 49.72 -10.27 48.68
N GLU A 149 50.01 -9.20 49.41
CA GLU A 149 50.87 -9.16 50.61
C GLU A 149 51.36 -7.73 50.79
N VAL A 150 50.72 -6.96 51.68
CA VAL A 150 51.40 -6.34 52.83
C VAL A 150 50.37 -6.14 53.93
N ASP A 151 50.56 -6.89 55.02
CA ASP A 151 49.98 -6.67 56.34
C ASP A 151 50.37 -5.28 56.87
N VAL A 152 49.40 -4.37 56.98
CA VAL A 152 49.49 -3.27 57.95
C VAL A 152 48.16 -3.17 58.69
N SER A 153 48.11 -3.87 59.82
CA SER A 153 47.15 -3.65 60.90
C SER A 153 47.12 -2.16 61.30
N VAL A 154 46.14 -1.42 60.79
CA VAL A 154 45.71 -0.14 61.38
C VAL A 154 44.38 -0.39 62.09
N LYS A 155 44.48 -0.45 63.41
CA LYS A 155 43.37 -0.58 64.36
C LYS A 155 42.51 0.69 64.31
N ALA A 156 41.28 0.59 63.81
CA ALA A 156 40.25 1.64 63.91
C ALA A 156 39.19 1.28 64.99
N PRO A 157 38.64 2.27 65.72
CA PRO A 157 37.83 2.08 66.92
C PRO A 157 36.37 1.64 66.62
N PRO A 158 35.65 1.10 67.62
CA PRO A 158 34.38 0.40 67.41
C PRO A 158 33.22 1.38 67.18
N HIS A 159 32.61 1.33 65.99
CA HIS A 159 31.30 1.94 65.73
C HIS A 159 30.19 0.87 65.75
N ALA A 160 29.12 1.23 66.46
CA ALA A 160 27.96 0.47 66.88
C ALA A 160 27.20 -0.28 65.76
N PRO A 161 26.42 -1.33 66.08
CA PRO A 161 25.72 -2.12 65.08
C PRO A 161 24.54 -1.33 64.50
N VAL A 162 24.66 -0.91 63.24
CA VAL A 162 23.51 -0.44 62.46
C VAL A 162 22.74 -1.66 61.98
N ARG A 163 21.53 -1.79 62.52
CA ARG A 163 20.52 -2.82 62.25
C ARG A 163 20.18 -2.83 60.75
N ALA A 164 20.38 -3.97 60.09
CA ALA A 164 19.95 -4.19 58.71
C ALA A 164 18.41 -4.11 58.61
N PRO A 165 17.83 -3.42 57.61
CA PRO A 165 16.40 -3.51 57.36
C PRO A 165 16.06 -4.91 56.81
N GLU A 166 15.05 -5.54 57.41
CA GLU A 166 14.50 -6.82 56.95
C GLU A 166 14.01 -6.75 55.49
N PRO A 167 14.24 -7.79 54.68
CA PRO A 167 13.73 -7.83 53.31
C PRO A 167 12.19 -7.95 53.31
N GLN A 168 11.52 -6.92 52.81
CA GLN A 168 10.10 -6.96 52.50
C GLN A 168 9.85 -7.90 51.30
N PRO A 169 8.77 -8.71 51.30
CA PRO A 169 8.48 -9.61 50.19
C PRO A 169 7.95 -8.80 48.99
N TYR A 170 8.74 -8.74 47.92
CA TYR A 170 8.29 -8.18 46.64
C TYR A 170 7.19 -9.07 46.03
N GLY A 171 5.98 -8.53 45.94
CA GLY A 171 4.84 -9.19 45.32
C GLY A 171 5.07 -9.46 43.83
N ARG A 172 5.02 -10.73 43.45
CA ARG A 172 4.95 -11.16 42.03
C ARG A 172 3.63 -10.67 41.43
N THR A 173 3.71 -9.72 40.50
CA THR A 173 2.61 -9.42 39.58
C THR A 173 2.50 -10.52 38.53
N GLY A 174 1.24 -10.90 38.26
CA GLY A 174 0.84 -12.11 37.57
C GLY A 174 1.41 -12.26 36.16
N ARG A 175 2.15 -13.34 35.95
CA ARG A 175 2.52 -13.84 34.62
C ARG A 175 1.55 -14.95 34.22
N HIS A 176 0.61 -14.59 33.35
CA HIS A 176 0.19 -15.32 32.15
C HIS A 176 0.48 -16.85 32.10
N ILE A 177 -0.37 -17.67 32.73
CA ILE A 177 -0.32 -19.15 32.62
C ILE A 177 -1.69 -19.72 32.16
N THR A 178 -2.45 -18.97 31.35
CA THR A 178 -3.78 -19.42 30.89
C THR A 178 -3.91 -19.63 29.38
N ARG A 179 -3.00 -19.12 28.53
CA ARG A 179 -3.15 -19.26 27.07
C ARG A 179 -2.97 -20.68 26.56
N TRP A 180 -2.06 -21.47 27.14
CA TRP A 180 -1.82 -22.84 26.67
C TRP A 180 -2.94 -23.79 27.11
N ARG A 181 -3.46 -23.64 28.34
CA ARG A 181 -4.62 -24.41 28.80
C ARG A 181 -5.89 -24.06 28.01
N ALA A 182 -6.09 -22.79 27.64
CA ALA A 182 -7.21 -22.39 26.79
C ALA A 182 -7.14 -23.02 25.39
N ILE A 183 -5.95 -23.11 24.79
CA ILE A 183 -5.75 -23.75 23.47
C ILE A 183 -6.06 -25.25 23.51
N TYR A 184 -5.64 -25.98 24.55
CA TYR A 184 -5.97 -27.40 24.67
C TYR A 184 -7.47 -27.64 24.94
N ILE A 185 -8.13 -26.76 25.69
CA ILE A 185 -9.57 -26.85 25.93
C ILE A 185 -10.35 -26.58 24.62
N THR A 186 -9.96 -25.58 23.84
CA THR A 186 -10.63 -25.29 22.55
C THR A 186 -10.36 -26.37 21.50
N ALA A 187 -9.15 -26.91 21.42
CA ALA A 187 -8.84 -28.03 20.54
C ALA A 187 -9.63 -29.30 20.95
N GLY A 188 -9.71 -29.58 22.25
CA GLY A 188 -10.48 -30.71 22.77
C GLY A 188 -11.97 -30.61 22.49
N THR A 189 -12.59 -29.43 22.68
CA THR A 189 -14.01 -29.24 22.37
C THR A 189 -14.30 -29.40 20.87
N LEU A 190 -13.41 -28.91 20.00
CA LEU A 190 -13.56 -29.02 18.55
C LEU A 190 -13.49 -30.48 18.07
N ILE A 191 -12.59 -31.29 18.65
CA ILE A 191 -12.48 -32.72 18.36
C ILE A 191 -13.74 -33.48 18.79
N VAL A 192 -14.31 -33.16 19.96
CA VAL A 192 -15.55 -33.79 20.44
C VAL A 192 -16.74 -33.41 19.54
N ILE A 193 -16.84 -32.14 19.13
CA ILE A 193 -17.88 -31.69 18.19
C ILE A 193 -17.74 -32.39 16.83
N LEU A 194 -16.51 -32.52 16.30
CA LEU A 194 -16.25 -33.24 15.05
C LEU A 194 -16.65 -34.72 15.15
N ALA A 195 -16.31 -35.38 16.26
CA ALA A 195 -16.69 -36.76 16.52
C ALA A 195 -18.23 -36.92 16.57
N VAL A 196 -18.94 -35.99 17.22
CA VAL A 196 -20.40 -35.98 17.26
C VAL A 196 -21.00 -35.75 15.87
N LEU A 197 -20.44 -34.86 15.05
CA LEU A 197 -20.91 -34.64 13.67
C LEU A 197 -20.69 -35.85 12.75
N ILE A 198 -19.62 -36.63 12.97
CA ILE A 198 -19.36 -37.87 12.24
C ILE A 198 -20.29 -38.99 12.72
N PHE A 199 -20.61 -39.03 14.02
CA PHE A 199 -21.41 -40.10 14.62
C PHE A 199 -22.93 -39.87 14.56
N ILE A 200 -23.38 -38.64 14.30
CA ILE A 200 -24.79 -38.36 13.98
C ILE A 200 -25.01 -38.75 12.51
N PRO A 201 -25.81 -39.81 12.21
CA PRO A 201 -26.18 -40.11 10.85
C PRO A 201 -27.13 -39.02 10.35
N ILE A 202 -26.57 -37.99 9.71
CA ILE A 202 -27.37 -37.02 8.96
C ILE A 202 -27.95 -37.77 7.77
N GLY A 203 -29.19 -38.23 7.91
CA GLY A 203 -29.98 -38.76 6.82
C GLY A 203 -30.09 -37.70 5.73
N ARG A 204 -29.22 -37.81 4.71
CA ARG A 204 -29.28 -37.02 3.47
C ARG A 204 -30.58 -37.35 2.77
N LYS A 205 -31.63 -36.58 3.06
CA LYS A 205 -32.83 -36.54 2.23
C LYS A 205 -32.48 -35.75 0.97
N GLY A 206 -32.08 -36.46 -0.08
CA GLY A 206 -31.90 -35.89 -1.41
C GLY A 206 -33.21 -35.25 -1.86
N ASN A 207 -33.16 -33.94 -2.13
CA ASN A 207 -34.27 -33.24 -2.76
C ASN A 207 -34.21 -33.52 -4.27
N PRO A 208 -35.24 -34.10 -4.90
CA PRO A 208 -35.31 -34.13 -6.35
C PRO A 208 -35.54 -32.69 -6.82
N THR A 209 -34.55 -32.17 -7.53
CA THR A 209 -34.60 -30.92 -8.28
C THR A 209 -35.88 -30.92 -9.13
N LYS A 210 -36.88 -30.14 -8.73
CA LYS A 210 -38.01 -29.81 -9.59
C LYS A 210 -37.50 -28.83 -10.63
N GLU A 211 -37.44 -29.29 -11.88
CA GLU A 211 -37.35 -28.42 -13.04
C GLU A 211 -38.46 -27.37 -12.97
N SER A 212 -38.09 -26.12 -12.66
CA SER A 212 -38.92 -24.98 -12.99
C SER A 212 -38.73 -24.68 -14.47
N ARG A 213 -39.65 -25.26 -15.25
CA ARG A 213 -40.01 -24.90 -16.63
C ARG A 213 -40.04 -23.37 -16.80
N ILE A 214 -38.95 -22.79 -17.29
CA ILE A 214 -39.00 -21.47 -17.91
C ILE A 214 -39.78 -21.64 -19.21
N GLN A 215 -41.02 -21.17 -19.20
CA GLN A 215 -41.82 -20.98 -20.40
C GLN A 215 -41.11 -19.98 -21.30
N LYS A 216 -40.39 -20.47 -22.30
CA LYS A 216 -40.05 -19.68 -23.48
C LYS A 216 -41.21 -19.85 -24.46
N LYS A 217 -42.16 -18.91 -24.44
CA LYS A 217 -43.13 -18.74 -25.53
C LYS A 217 -42.32 -18.38 -26.79
N SER A 218 -42.30 -19.27 -27.76
CA SER A 218 -41.88 -18.95 -29.12
C SER A 218 -42.84 -17.90 -29.71
N PRO A 219 -42.37 -16.86 -30.41
CA PRO A 219 -43.25 -16.01 -31.20
C PRO A 219 -43.76 -16.78 -32.43
N PRO A 220 -44.95 -16.45 -32.96
CA PRO A 220 -45.46 -17.03 -34.20
C PRO A 220 -44.56 -16.71 -35.38
N ILE A 221 -44.35 -17.72 -36.24
CA ILE A 221 -43.73 -17.63 -37.55
C ILE A 221 -44.73 -16.91 -38.47
N GLU A 222 -44.81 -15.58 -38.39
CA GLU A 222 -45.61 -14.78 -39.34
C GLU A 222 -44.97 -13.41 -39.64
N THR A 223 -43.86 -13.06 -39.00
CA THR A 223 -43.23 -11.72 -39.14
C THR A 223 -41.96 -11.72 -39.99
N ILE A 224 -41.61 -12.84 -40.63
CA ILE A 224 -40.43 -12.89 -41.53
C ILE A 224 -40.81 -12.47 -42.96
N GLN A 225 -42.05 -12.67 -43.42
CA GLN A 225 -42.45 -12.26 -44.78
C GLN A 225 -42.70 -10.75 -44.95
N GLN A 226 -42.97 -10.01 -43.88
CA GLN A 226 -43.33 -8.58 -44.01
C GLN A 226 -42.12 -7.64 -44.01
N ASN A 227 -40.96 -8.12 -43.57
CA ASN A 227 -39.72 -7.33 -43.51
C ASN A 227 -38.81 -7.57 -44.72
N GLU A 228 -39.12 -8.56 -45.55
CA GLU A 228 -38.46 -8.81 -46.83
C GLU A 228 -39.08 -7.93 -47.94
N GLN A 229 -40.40 -7.68 -47.88
CA GLN A 229 -41.09 -6.77 -48.82
C GLN A 229 -40.74 -5.28 -48.64
N LEU A 230 -40.31 -4.85 -47.45
CA LEU A 230 -39.85 -3.48 -47.21
C LEU A 230 -38.40 -3.21 -47.67
N ARG A 231 -37.64 -4.27 -47.98
CA ARG A 231 -36.28 -4.15 -48.55
C ARG A 231 -36.29 -4.19 -50.08
N GLU A 232 -37.21 -4.93 -50.69
CA GLU A 232 -37.31 -5.01 -52.16
C GLU A 232 -37.94 -3.77 -52.83
N GLU A 233 -38.64 -2.89 -52.10
CA GLU A 233 -39.21 -1.66 -52.66
C GLU A 233 -38.25 -0.45 -52.65
N LYS A 234 -37.11 -0.51 -51.92
CA LYS A 234 -36.14 0.60 -51.87
C LYS A 234 -34.96 0.46 -52.84
N ASP A 235 -34.69 -0.74 -53.34
CA ASP A 235 -33.58 -0.98 -54.26
C ASP A 235 -33.99 -0.83 -55.74
N ASN A 236 -35.30 -0.76 -56.06
CA ASN A 236 -35.81 -0.58 -57.43
C ASN A 236 -36.06 0.88 -57.85
N ALA A 237 -35.68 1.89 -57.04
CA ALA A 237 -35.92 3.30 -57.34
C ALA A 237 -34.66 4.13 -57.66
N ALA A 238 -33.48 3.51 -57.79
CA ALA A 238 -32.21 4.24 -57.92
C ALA A 238 -31.32 3.87 -59.11
N GLU A 239 -31.77 3.03 -60.06
CA GLU A 239 -30.92 2.63 -61.20
C GLU A 239 -31.60 2.83 -62.56
N VAL A 240 -31.96 4.07 -62.89
CA VAL A 240 -32.03 4.53 -64.29
C VAL A 240 -31.65 6.02 -64.33
N ALA A 241 -30.40 6.32 -64.71
CA ALA A 241 -30.03 7.43 -65.60
C ALA A 241 -28.51 7.68 -65.55
N ALA A 242 -27.78 7.05 -66.47
CA ALA A 242 -26.51 7.58 -66.95
C ALA A 242 -26.80 8.69 -68.00
N PRO A 243 -26.02 9.78 -68.06
CA PRO A 243 -26.30 10.90 -68.96
C PRO A 243 -25.38 10.91 -70.20
N GLU A 244 -25.93 11.16 -71.40
CA GLU A 244 -25.22 11.76 -72.54
C GLU A 244 -26.14 12.72 -73.37
N SER A 245 -25.64 13.96 -73.51
CA SER A 245 -25.90 15.22 -74.29
C SER A 245 -26.83 15.29 -75.53
N PRO A 246 -27.08 16.46 -76.22
CA PRO A 246 -26.66 17.89 -76.05
C PRO A 246 -27.78 18.97 -76.21
N GLU A 247 -27.56 20.24 -75.79
CA GLU A 247 -27.71 21.50 -76.59
C GLU A 247 -27.39 22.80 -75.79
N SER A 248 -26.74 23.76 -76.44
CA SER A 248 -26.31 25.11 -76.00
C SER A 248 -27.48 26.14 -76.01
N PRO A 249 -27.38 27.47 -75.70
CA PRO A 249 -26.23 28.43 -75.58
C PRO A 249 -26.21 29.14 -74.17
N GLU A 250 -25.32 30.05 -73.76
CA GLU A 250 -24.65 31.20 -74.39
C GLU A 250 -23.55 31.73 -73.43
N SER A 251 -22.52 32.38 -73.98
CA SER A 251 -21.31 33.01 -73.38
C SER A 251 -21.62 34.22 -72.45
N PRO A 252 -20.64 34.93 -71.78
CA PRO A 252 -19.18 34.92 -71.96
C PRO A 252 -18.26 35.04 -70.69
N GLU A 253 -16.95 34.78 -70.93
CA GLU A 253 -15.73 35.43 -70.36
C GLU A 253 -15.48 35.38 -68.82
N SER A 254 -14.27 35.20 -68.26
CA SER A 254 -12.89 35.13 -68.76
C SER A 254 -11.94 34.59 -67.66
N GLN A 255 -10.87 33.94 -68.10
CA GLN A 255 -9.49 33.94 -67.55
C GLN A 255 -9.10 33.09 -66.32
N ALA A 256 -7.92 32.48 -66.52
CA ALA A 256 -7.16 31.57 -65.69
C ALA A 256 -6.38 32.29 -64.57
N ASP A 257 -5.96 31.55 -63.53
CA ASP A 257 -4.55 31.59 -63.11
C ASP A 257 -4.16 30.37 -62.25
N GLN A 258 -2.90 29.95 -62.41
CA GLN A 258 -2.21 28.94 -61.59
C GLN A 258 -1.36 29.66 -60.51
N GLY A 259 -1.18 29.03 -59.35
CA GLY A 259 -0.17 29.40 -58.35
C GLY A 259 -0.30 28.47 -57.15
N GLU A 260 0.58 27.48 -56.96
CA GLU A 260 1.91 27.58 -56.34
C GLU A 260 1.82 28.00 -54.86
N TYR A 261 1.95 26.99 -53.97
CA TYR A 261 1.88 27.16 -52.51
C TYR A 261 3.28 27.41 -51.96
N VAL A 262 3.44 28.54 -51.27
CA VAL A 262 4.68 29.03 -50.67
C VAL A 262 4.73 28.71 -49.18
N ASP A 263 5.98 28.57 -48.73
CA ASP A 263 6.56 28.38 -47.40
C ASP A 263 6.12 29.38 -46.30
N ALA A 264 6.48 29.01 -45.06
CA ALA A 264 6.68 29.82 -43.84
C ALA A 264 5.77 29.43 -42.64
N THR A 265 6.20 29.36 -41.38
CA THR A 265 7.51 29.37 -40.70
C THR A 265 7.21 29.00 -39.24
N SER A 266 8.13 28.28 -38.60
CA SER A 266 8.15 27.98 -37.17
C SER A 266 8.73 29.14 -36.34
N ASN A 267 8.00 29.59 -35.32
CA ASN A 267 8.49 30.57 -34.34
C ASN A 267 8.73 29.92 -32.98
N PHE A 268 10.00 29.89 -32.55
CA PHE A 268 10.42 29.65 -31.15
C PHE A 268 11.12 30.91 -30.63
N TYR A 269 10.89 31.26 -29.36
CA TYR A 269 11.66 32.27 -28.63
C TYR A 269 12.26 31.65 -27.37
N THR A 270 13.54 31.95 -27.13
CA THR A 270 14.29 31.62 -25.91
C THR A 270 14.53 32.91 -25.14
N ILE A 271 14.30 32.90 -23.82
CA ILE A 271 14.65 34.02 -22.92
C ILE A 271 15.72 33.50 -21.96
N ALA A 272 16.89 34.15 -21.99
CA ALA A 272 17.91 34.04 -20.95
C ALA A 272 17.84 35.30 -20.08
N GLY A 273 17.89 35.15 -18.76
CA GLY A 273 17.93 36.23 -17.79
C GLY A 273 19.09 36.02 -16.81
N SER A 274 19.93 37.05 -16.72
CA SER A 274 21.09 37.21 -15.84
C SER A 274 20.76 37.25 -14.35
#